data_AF-A0AAD7KGT4-F1
#
_entry.id   AF-A0AAD7KGT4-F1
#
_cell.length_a   1.000
_cell.length_b   1.000
_cell.length_c   1.000
_cell.angle_alpha   90.00
_cell.angle_beta   90.00
_cell.angle_gamma   90.00
#
_symmetry.space_group_name_H-M   'P 1'
#
loop_
_entity.id
_entity.type
_entity.pdbx_description
1 polymer ?
#
loop_
_entity_poly.entity_id
_entity_poly.type
_entity_poly.pdbx_seq_one_letter_code
_entity_poly.pdbx_strand_id
1 'polypeptide(L)'
;RHRTAQRPRFPLGITAQSFKNLTRYCQDYGYPTNYPFCLSVDDTKLFPTMQPLHDGPTKTWYLVGLPGDKQTSSCHQAINLFRSQTNSLLCFQLRLWVVQIPFPCVPPLAFAVLPIASKIKAPELTKYQIQVMDGMVEHKFQFISNVADGAAVERDCQARVATASKTSVFRIRAPANIDQPTITVPLYNYKGNIYINTQDASHARKTGRNNFFSGARGLVLGDFVVHYKQLYDMAKIVPEPTLYDRDVIRADKQDDNAAHRVFSAATLKGLADNVGENMGLIVLAFVIGELVNAYESRTMTHTERAKAVIRSQLFFNTWKHFLNKMGYSQSRYYISNAADKIFNMLIDGLLGLIIIHRDHLEKAAIPLLPWKHHSMGNEHVFAALRELFPEMSLFQAIIALPHLRATMASIKQAAFSKSSFKKVANGYSLFNIADDKSINFAQLAQFPSDSDLTEAYGEAFEENDMLWSLLNVNVRCLSDAPVMASVAAPVSLEESPEHEEDTDNVVDTAVAATVVDLSMGDKLDRALHAVQDVAGLRRSEEDEVDAVAYAAASLVVDNLAKM
;
A
#
# COMPACT_ATOMS: atom_id res chain seq x y z
N ARG A 1 -26.36 -14.99 -25.93
CA ARG A 1 -26.58 -15.18 -24.47
C ARG A 1 -26.56 -16.66 -24.02
N HIS A 2 -26.61 -17.67 -24.91
CA HIS A 2 -26.61 -19.11 -24.54
C HIS A 2 -25.24 -19.84 -24.53
N ARG A 3 -24.12 -19.19 -24.91
CA ARG A 3 -22.78 -19.82 -24.86
C ARG A 3 -21.99 -19.59 -23.57
N THR A 4 -22.54 -18.84 -22.62
CA THR A 4 -21.81 -18.34 -21.43
C THR A 4 -21.86 -19.29 -20.23
N ALA A 5 -22.82 -20.21 -20.16
CA ALA A 5 -22.94 -21.21 -19.08
C ALA A 5 -21.92 -22.37 -19.17
N GLN A 6 -21.08 -22.41 -20.21
CA GLN A 6 -20.10 -23.48 -20.45
C GLN A 6 -18.65 -23.10 -20.14
N ARG A 7 -18.37 -21.88 -19.68
CA ARG A 7 -17.00 -21.54 -19.27
C ARG A 7 -16.70 -22.16 -17.90
N PRO A 8 -15.51 -22.77 -17.71
CA PRO A 8 -15.12 -23.30 -16.42
C PRO A 8 -15.12 -22.15 -15.40
N ARG A 9 -15.65 -22.44 -14.21
CA ARG A 9 -15.76 -21.47 -13.11
C ARG A 9 -14.37 -21.11 -12.58
N PHE A 10 -14.28 -19.98 -11.87
CA PHE A 10 -13.06 -19.65 -11.16
C PHE A 10 -12.80 -20.71 -10.08
N PRO A 11 -11.59 -21.29 -10.00
CA PRO A 11 -11.29 -22.27 -8.97
C PRO A 11 -11.33 -21.61 -7.58
N LEU A 12 -12.03 -22.25 -6.64
CA LEU A 12 -12.01 -21.82 -5.24
C LEU A 12 -10.71 -22.28 -4.59
N GLY A 13 -9.98 -21.37 -3.94
CA GLY A 13 -8.72 -21.66 -3.27
C GLY A 13 -7.51 -21.74 -4.21
N ILE A 14 -6.40 -22.24 -3.67
CA ILE A 14 -5.14 -22.41 -4.38
C ILE A 14 -5.12 -23.84 -4.93
N THR A 15 -5.45 -24.00 -6.21
CA THR A 15 -5.65 -25.32 -6.83
C THR A 15 -4.76 -25.53 -8.05
N ALA A 16 -4.58 -26.78 -8.47
CA ALA A 16 -3.91 -27.12 -9.73
C ALA A 16 -4.52 -26.41 -10.96
N GLN A 17 -5.80 -26.07 -10.92
CA GLN A 17 -6.46 -25.34 -12.00
C GLN A 17 -5.96 -23.89 -12.10
N SER A 18 -5.61 -23.24 -10.99
CA SER A 18 -5.02 -21.90 -10.98
C SER A 18 -3.69 -21.86 -11.74
N PHE A 19 -2.83 -22.86 -11.54
CA PHE A 19 -1.56 -22.99 -12.27
C PHE A 19 -1.75 -23.32 -13.76
N LYS A 20 -2.75 -24.13 -14.11
CA LYS A 20 -3.15 -24.32 -15.52
C LYS A 20 -3.64 -23.02 -16.16
N ASN A 21 -4.39 -22.22 -15.42
CA ASN A 21 -4.88 -20.92 -15.88
C ASN A 21 -3.74 -19.92 -16.10
N LEU A 22 -2.69 -19.97 -15.27
CA LEU A 22 -1.45 -19.20 -15.44
C LEU A 22 -0.65 -19.69 -16.64
N THR A 23 -0.53 -21.00 -16.85
CA THR A 23 0.09 -21.59 -18.06
C THR A 23 -0.60 -21.09 -19.32
N ARG A 24 -1.93 -21.12 -19.34
CA ARG A 24 -2.73 -20.59 -20.46
C ARG A 24 -2.52 -19.09 -20.64
N TYR A 25 -2.46 -18.33 -19.55
CA TYR A 25 -2.17 -16.90 -19.61
C TYR A 25 -0.79 -16.63 -20.21
N CYS A 26 0.22 -17.44 -19.91
CA CYS A 26 1.53 -17.37 -20.57
C CYS A 26 1.42 -17.64 -22.08
N GLN A 27 0.69 -18.70 -22.47
CA GLN A 27 0.47 -19.06 -23.88
C GLN A 27 -0.28 -17.99 -24.67
N ASP A 28 -1.34 -17.40 -24.08
CA ASP A 28 -2.16 -16.36 -24.70
C ASP A 28 -1.33 -15.11 -25.09
N TYR A 29 -0.20 -14.89 -24.41
CA TYR A 29 0.69 -13.73 -24.60
C TYR A 29 2.08 -14.11 -25.14
N GLY A 30 2.33 -15.39 -25.43
CA GLY A 30 3.64 -15.87 -25.86
C GLY A 30 4.75 -15.63 -24.83
N TYR A 31 4.41 -15.59 -23.55
CA TYR A 31 5.34 -15.28 -22.46
C TYR A 31 5.99 -16.55 -21.90
N PRO A 32 7.33 -16.66 -21.86
CA PRO A 32 8.00 -17.82 -21.26
C PRO A 32 7.73 -17.93 -19.76
N THR A 33 7.65 -19.15 -19.23
CA THR A 33 7.35 -19.35 -17.80
C THR A 33 8.55 -19.04 -16.88
N ASN A 34 9.77 -19.12 -17.43
CA ASN A 34 11.01 -18.71 -16.76
C ASN A 34 11.31 -17.21 -16.92
N TYR A 35 10.32 -16.40 -17.31
CA TYR A 35 10.45 -14.95 -17.32
C TYR A 35 9.83 -14.36 -16.04
N PRO A 36 10.23 -13.15 -15.63
CA PRO A 36 9.84 -12.59 -14.36
C PRO A 36 8.32 -12.36 -14.25
N PHE A 37 7.74 -12.75 -13.12
CA PHE A 37 6.38 -12.43 -12.73
C PHE A 37 6.37 -11.55 -11.47
N CYS A 38 5.40 -10.65 -11.40
CA CYS A 38 5.03 -9.98 -10.17
C CYS A 38 3.87 -10.75 -9.51
N LEU A 39 4.07 -11.17 -8.26
CA LEU A 39 3.03 -11.73 -7.41
C LEU A 39 2.58 -10.64 -6.43
N SER A 40 1.29 -10.30 -6.45
CA SER A 40 0.71 -9.34 -5.52
C SER A 40 -0.48 -9.93 -4.79
N VAL A 41 -0.69 -9.49 -3.56
CA VAL A 41 -1.80 -9.92 -2.71
C VAL A 41 -2.45 -8.72 -2.04
N ASP A 42 -3.77 -8.78 -1.91
CA ASP A 42 -4.58 -7.76 -1.27
C ASP A 42 -5.95 -8.36 -0.91
N ASP A 43 -6.65 -7.71 0.01
CA ASP A 43 -7.91 -8.15 0.58
C ASP A 43 -9.04 -7.13 0.31
N THR A 44 -10.24 -7.62 0.01
CA THR A 44 -11.45 -6.78 -0.06
C THR A 44 -12.52 -7.27 0.89
N LYS A 45 -13.29 -6.34 1.46
CA LYS A 45 -14.52 -6.67 2.20
C LYS A 45 -15.53 -7.39 1.28
N LEU A 46 -16.24 -8.35 1.86
CA LEU A 46 -17.34 -9.10 1.27
C LEU A 46 -18.61 -8.84 2.07
N PHE A 47 -19.77 -8.96 1.41
CA PHE A 47 -21.05 -9.13 2.08
C PHE A 47 -21.14 -10.57 2.63
N PRO A 48 -21.12 -10.77 3.95
CA PRO A 48 -20.97 -12.08 4.56
C PRO A 48 -22.23 -12.92 4.35
N THR A 49 -22.15 -13.90 3.46
CA THR A 49 -23.28 -14.76 3.08
C THR A 49 -22.81 -16.18 2.81
N MET A 50 -23.64 -17.16 3.18
CA MET A 50 -23.45 -18.56 2.80
C MET A 50 -24.32 -18.91 1.61
N GLN A 51 -23.72 -19.50 0.58
CA GLN A 51 -24.45 -19.95 -0.60
C GLN A 51 -23.91 -21.30 -1.11
N PRO A 52 -24.78 -22.23 -1.54
CA PRO A 52 -24.33 -23.45 -2.17
C PRO A 52 -23.87 -23.16 -3.62
N LEU A 53 -22.66 -23.61 -3.95
CA LEU A 53 -22.03 -23.50 -5.26
C LEU A 53 -21.78 -24.90 -5.83
N HIS A 54 -22.48 -25.26 -6.89
CA HIS A 54 -22.23 -26.52 -7.60
C HIS A 54 -21.09 -26.39 -8.61
N ASP A 55 -19.99 -27.10 -8.45
CA ASP A 55 -18.95 -27.14 -9.48
C ASP A 55 -19.26 -28.24 -10.51
N GLY A 56 -19.46 -27.82 -11.76
CA GLY A 56 -19.87 -28.72 -12.85
C GLY A 56 -18.84 -29.79 -13.22
N PRO A 57 -17.54 -29.44 -13.36
CA PRO A 57 -16.48 -30.39 -13.69
C PRO A 57 -16.25 -31.47 -12.64
N THR A 58 -16.23 -31.12 -11.35
CA THR A 58 -16.02 -32.08 -10.24
C THR A 58 -17.32 -32.74 -9.78
N LYS A 59 -18.49 -32.23 -10.21
CA LYS A 59 -19.83 -32.64 -9.75
C LYS A 59 -20.00 -32.55 -8.22
N THR A 60 -19.24 -31.66 -7.57
CA THR A 60 -19.30 -31.44 -6.12
C THR A 60 -20.03 -30.15 -5.79
N TRP A 61 -20.71 -30.14 -4.64
CA TRP A 61 -21.34 -28.95 -4.08
C TRP A 61 -20.45 -28.37 -3.00
N TYR A 62 -20.08 -27.11 -3.14
CA TYR A 62 -19.35 -26.34 -2.15
C TYR A 62 -20.33 -25.46 -1.37
N LEU A 63 -20.19 -25.37 -0.06
CA LEU A 63 -20.85 -24.30 0.69
C LEU A 63 -19.86 -23.13 0.78
N VAL A 64 -20.06 -22.11 -0.04
CA VAL A 64 -19.19 -20.93 -0.08
C VAL A 64 -19.66 -19.90 0.94
N GLY A 65 -18.72 -19.20 1.58
CA GLY A 65 -18.99 -18.18 2.62
C GLY A 65 -18.47 -18.55 4.01
N LEU A 66 -17.85 -19.73 4.15
CA LEU A 66 -17.26 -20.23 5.39
C LEU A 66 -15.73 -20.42 5.24
N PRO A 67 -14.97 -20.29 6.34
CA PRO A 67 -13.55 -20.64 6.38
C PRO A 67 -13.36 -22.14 6.13
N GLY A 68 -12.46 -22.46 5.21
CA GLY A 68 -12.16 -23.84 4.80
C GLY A 68 -13.21 -24.40 3.84
N ASP A 69 -12.75 -24.99 2.75
CA ASP A 69 -13.60 -25.54 1.69
C ASP A 69 -14.41 -26.76 2.22
N LYS A 70 -15.63 -26.54 2.70
CA LYS A 70 -16.54 -27.64 3.05
C LYS A 70 -17.19 -28.18 1.79
N GLN A 71 -16.64 -29.28 1.30
CA GLN A 71 -17.15 -30.01 0.14
C GLN A 71 -18.29 -30.96 0.55
N THR A 72 -19.32 -31.04 -0.28
CA THR A 72 -20.44 -31.96 -0.12
C THR A 72 -20.72 -32.66 -1.44
N SER A 73 -21.17 -33.91 -1.39
CA SER A 73 -21.42 -34.72 -2.59
C SER A 73 -22.82 -34.53 -3.17
N SER A 74 -23.72 -33.80 -2.47
CA SER A 74 -25.07 -33.54 -2.95
C SER A 74 -25.65 -32.19 -2.50
N CYS A 75 -26.56 -31.65 -3.31
CA CYS A 75 -27.31 -30.43 -3.01
C CYS A 75 -28.07 -30.53 -1.67
N HIS A 76 -28.64 -31.70 -1.36
CA HIS A 76 -29.35 -31.94 -0.10
C HIS A 76 -28.41 -31.88 1.11
N GLN A 77 -27.19 -32.42 0.99
CA GLN A 77 -26.18 -32.29 2.04
C GLN A 77 -25.70 -30.84 2.21
N ALA A 78 -25.52 -30.10 1.11
CA ALA A 78 -25.17 -28.68 1.16
C ALA A 78 -26.26 -27.84 1.85
N ILE A 79 -27.54 -28.10 1.56
CA ILE A 79 -28.69 -27.43 2.19
C ILE A 79 -28.81 -27.83 3.67
N ASN A 80 -28.61 -29.10 4.00
CA ASN A 80 -28.63 -29.55 5.40
C ASN A 80 -27.46 -28.99 6.20
N LEU A 81 -26.27 -28.88 5.58
CA LEU A 81 -25.12 -28.20 6.17
C LEU A 81 -25.40 -26.71 6.38
N PHE A 82 -25.99 -26.04 5.39
CA PHE A 82 -26.42 -24.64 5.52
C PHE A 82 -27.43 -24.46 6.67
N ARG A 83 -28.40 -25.37 6.81
CA ARG A 83 -29.41 -25.33 7.89
C ARG A 83 -28.84 -25.65 9.27
N SER A 84 -27.80 -26.48 9.37
CA SER A 84 -27.16 -26.85 10.65
C SER A 84 -26.09 -25.87 11.12
N GLN A 85 -25.66 -24.97 10.23
CA GLN A 85 -24.69 -23.91 10.48
C GLN A 85 -25.42 -22.68 11.06
N THR A 86 -25.87 -22.76 12.31
CA THR A 86 -26.64 -21.70 13.00
C THR A 86 -25.78 -20.63 13.70
N ASN A 87 -24.45 -20.81 13.78
CA ASN A 87 -23.50 -19.92 14.50
C ASN A 87 -22.14 -19.80 13.80
N SER A 88 -22.11 -19.84 12.47
CA SER A 88 -20.86 -19.96 11.73
C SER A 88 -20.08 -18.65 11.66
N LEU A 89 -18.75 -18.74 11.80
CA LEU A 89 -17.82 -17.69 11.42
C LEU A 89 -17.93 -17.47 9.92
N LEU A 90 -18.75 -16.51 9.48
CA LEU A 90 -18.80 -16.12 8.08
C LEU A 90 -17.48 -15.48 7.66
N CYS A 91 -17.12 -15.65 6.39
CA CYS A 91 -16.00 -14.89 5.83
C CYS A 91 -16.45 -13.46 5.52
N PHE A 92 -15.66 -12.49 5.97
CA PHE A 92 -15.91 -11.06 5.79
C PHE A 92 -15.01 -10.44 4.74
N GLN A 93 -13.98 -11.15 4.31
CA GLN A 93 -12.98 -10.65 3.39
C GLN A 93 -12.64 -11.71 2.33
N LEU A 94 -12.30 -11.24 1.15
CA LEU A 94 -11.77 -12.01 0.03
C LEU A 94 -10.31 -11.66 -0.13
N ARG A 95 -9.45 -12.63 0.11
CA ARG A 95 -8.03 -12.55 -0.26
C ARG A 95 -7.87 -12.90 -1.72
N LEU A 96 -7.23 -12.01 -2.47
CA LEU A 96 -6.97 -12.18 -3.89
C LEU A 96 -5.45 -12.17 -4.11
N TRP A 97 -4.94 -13.23 -4.73
CA TRP A 97 -3.62 -13.20 -5.35
C TRP A 97 -3.76 -12.84 -6.81
N VAL A 98 -2.93 -11.92 -7.26
CA VAL A 98 -2.80 -11.53 -8.65
C VAL A 98 -1.39 -11.87 -9.12
N VAL A 99 -1.32 -12.46 -10.31
CA VAL A 99 -0.05 -12.61 -11.03
C VAL A 99 -0.08 -11.67 -12.22
N GLN A 100 0.96 -10.86 -12.36
CA GLN A 100 1.10 -9.88 -13.42
C GLN A 100 2.35 -10.23 -14.24
N ILE A 101 2.18 -10.36 -15.57
CA ILE A 101 3.30 -10.23 -16.50
C ILE A 101 3.68 -8.75 -16.50
N PRO A 102 4.89 -8.37 -16.04
CA PRO A 102 5.25 -6.98 -15.81
C PRO A 102 5.59 -6.25 -17.11
N PHE A 103 4.69 -6.29 -18.09
CA PHE A 103 4.80 -5.59 -19.38
C PHE A 103 3.58 -4.70 -19.64
N PRO A 104 3.75 -3.61 -20.40
CA PRO A 104 2.64 -2.80 -20.87
C PRO A 104 1.54 -3.57 -21.58
N CYS A 105 0.31 -3.07 -21.42
CA CYS A 105 -0.88 -3.59 -22.10
C CYS A 105 -1.20 -5.08 -21.83
N VAL A 106 -0.55 -5.70 -20.84
CA VAL A 106 -0.91 -7.03 -20.34
C VAL A 106 -1.76 -6.88 -19.08
N PRO A 107 -3.02 -7.34 -19.08
CA PRO A 107 -3.90 -7.21 -17.92
C PRO A 107 -3.47 -8.18 -16.79
N PRO A 108 -3.70 -7.82 -15.52
CA PRO A 108 -3.44 -8.70 -14.38
C PRO A 108 -4.26 -9.98 -14.46
N LEU A 109 -3.67 -11.10 -14.03
CA LEU A 109 -4.39 -12.36 -13.86
C LEU A 109 -4.81 -12.49 -12.39
N ALA A 110 -6.11 -12.44 -12.14
CA ALA A 110 -6.67 -12.97 -10.88
C ALA A 110 -6.29 -14.45 -10.79
N PHE A 111 -5.33 -14.77 -9.91
CA PHE A 111 -4.62 -16.03 -9.90
C PHE A 111 -5.28 -17.04 -8.96
N ALA A 112 -5.54 -16.62 -7.72
CA ALA A 112 -6.23 -17.42 -6.72
C ALA A 112 -7.07 -16.51 -5.84
N VAL A 113 -8.17 -17.05 -5.31
CA VAL A 113 -8.99 -16.37 -4.30
C VAL A 113 -9.25 -17.27 -3.12
N LEU A 114 -9.23 -16.70 -1.93
CA LEU A 114 -9.54 -17.40 -0.71
C LEU A 114 -10.41 -16.51 0.18
N PRO A 115 -11.54 -17.03 0.69
CA PRO A 115 -12.31 -16.30 1.68
C PRO A 115 -11.61 -16.39 3.04
N ILE A 116 -11.50 -15.25 3.72
CA ILE A 116 -10.84 -15.14 5.02
C ILE A 116 -11.77 -14.45 6.04
N ALA A 117 -11.49 -14.69 7.32
CA ALA A 117 -12.16 -13.98 8.40
C ALA A 117 -11.70 -12.51 8.45
N SER A 118 -12.49 -11.63 9.08
CA SER A 118 -12.14 -10.21 9.25
C SER A 118 -10.88 -9.97 10.08
N LYS A 119 -10.54 -10.92 10.96
CA LYS A 119 -9.35 -10.88 11.81
C LYS A 119 -8.57 -12.18 11.62
N ILE A 120 -7.70 -12.20 10.61
CA ILE A 120 -6.77 -13.30 10.36
C ILE A 120 -5.35 -12.88 10.75
N LYS A 121 -4.58 -13.79 11.35
CA LYS A 121 -3.21 -13.50 11.78
C LYS A 121 -2.21 -13.86 10.68
N ALA A 122 -1.10 -13.13 10.65
CA ALA A 122 -0.01 -13.33 9.69
C ALA A 122 0.52 -14.78 9.58
N PRO A 123 0.66 -15.59 10.66
CA PRO A 123 1.07 -16.99 10.53
C PRO A 123 0.13 -17.85 9.68
N GLU A 124 -1.17 -17.55 9.67
CA GLU A 124 -2.14 -18.27 8.85
C GLU A 124 -2.06 -17.82 7.39
N LEU A 125 -1.97 -16.50 7.15
CA LEU A 125 -1.74 -15.94 5.82
C LEU A 125 -0.45 -16.45 5.18
N THR A 126 0.61 -16.61 5.99
CA THR A 126 1.90 -17.16 5.55
C THR A 126 1.75 -18.55 4.95
N LYS A 127 0.88 -19.41 5.52
CA LYS A 127 0.64 -20.76 4.99
C LYS A 127 0.08 -20.70 3.58
N TYR A 128 -0.87 -19.81 3.33
CA TYR A 128 -1.47 -19.65 2.00
C TYR A 128 -0.48 -19.02 1.01
N GLN A 129 0.33 -18.04 1.45
CA GLN A 129 1.37 -17.45 0.64
C GLN A 129 2.42 -18.51 0.21
N ILE A 130 2.85 -19.36 1.14
CA ILE A 130 3.75 -20.49 0.87
C ILE A 130 3.12 -21.47 -0.13
N GLN A 131 1.84 -21.81 0.01
CA GLN A 131 1.14 -22.69 -0.95
C GLN A 131 1.15 -22.13 -2.38
N VAL A 132 0.94 -20.80 -2.53
CA VAL A 132 1.04 -20.14 -3.84
C VAL A 132 2.46 -20.25 -4.39
N MET A 133 3.46 -19.89 -3.59
CA MET A 133 4.87 -19.88 -4.02
C MET A 133 5.38 -21.29 -4.34
N ASP A 134 5.01 -22.29 -3.55
CA ASP A 134 5.32 -23.70 -3.79
C ASP A 134 4.80 -24.16 -5.13
N GLY A 135 3.50 -23.94 -5.39
CA GLY A 135 2.94 -24.33 -6.67
C GLY A 135 3.54 -23.54 -7.85
N MET A 136 3.94 -22.28 -7.66
CA MET A 136 4.63 -21.52 -8.71
C MET A 136 6.00 -22.13 -9.04
N VAL A 137 6.77 -22.50 -8.02
CA VAL A 137 8.07 -23.18 -8.20
C VAL A 137 7.89 -24.55 -8.85
N GLU A 138 6.94 -25.36 -8.40
CA GLU A 138 6.66 -26.70 -8.96
C GLU A 138 6.32 -26.63 -10.46
N HIS A 139 5.59 -25.60 -10.88
CA HIS A 139 5.23 -25.36 -12.27
C HIS A 139 6.26 -24.53 -13.04
N LYS A 140 7.43 -24.25 -12.44
CA LYS A 140 8.55 -23.51 -13.04
C LYS A 140 8.19 -22.08 -13.49
N PHE A 141 7.36 -21.40 -12.70
CA PHE A 141 7.10 -19.97 -12.86
C PHE A 141 8.10 -19.15 -12.03
N GLN A 142 8.77 -18.20 -12.68
CA GLN A 142 9.76 -17.34 -12.02
C GLN A 142 9.12 -16.05 -11.49
N PHE A 143 8.69 -16.03 -10.23
CA PHE A 143 8.31 -14.78 -9.57
C PHE A 143 9.54 -14.07 -9.02
N ILE A 144 9.58 -12.74 -9.16
CA ILE A 144 10.70 -11.91 -8.69
C ILE A 144 10.31 -10.87 -7.65
N SER A 145 9.02 -10.60 -7.50
CA SER A 145 8.50 -9.72 -6.45
C SER A 145 7.32 -10.34 -5.75
N ASN A 146 7.28 -10.16 -4.44
CA ASN A 146 6.14 -10.42 -3.60
C ASN A 146 5.64 -9.08 -3.05
N VAL A 147 4.48 -8.65 -3.52
CA VAL A 147 3.92 -7.31 -3.25
C VAL A 147 2.67 -7.44 -2.39
N ALA A 148 2.55 -6.59 -1.40
CA ALA A 148 1.35 -6.47 -0.58
C ALA A 148 1.07 -5.00 -0.28
N ASP A 149 -0.11 -4.74 0.29
CA ASP A 149 -0.40 -3.45 0.89
C ASP A 149 0.47 -3.20 2.13
N GLY A 150 0.48 -1.94 2.57
CA GLY A 150 1.23 -1.50 3.75
C GLY A 150 0.62 -1.93 5.07
N ALA A 151 -0.29 -2.92 5.14
CA ALA A 151 -0.88 -3.35 6.40
C ALA A 151 0.15 -4.05 7.29
N ALA A 152 0.02 -3.90 8.62
CA ALA A 152 0.94 -4.52 9.57
C ALA A 152 0.94 -6.06 9.47
N VAL A 153 -0.23 -6.65 9.28
CA VAL A 153 -0.39 -8.11 9.12
C VAL A 153 0.27 -8.62 7.84
N GLU A 154 0.21 -7.86 6.75
CA GLU A 154 0.86 -8.23 5.48
C GLU A 154 2.38 -8.10 5.56
N ARG A 155 2.90 -7.05 6.22
CA ARG A 155 4.33 -6.94 6.48
C ARG A 155 4.86 -8.10 7.31
N ASP A 156 4.15 -8.52 8.36
CA ASP A 156 4.54 -9.70 9.15
C ASP A 156 4.46 -10.99 8.31
N CYS A 157 3.43 -11.13 7.47
CA CYS A 157 3.34 -12.24 6.52
C CYS A 157 4.56 -12.29 5.58
N GLN A 158 4.93 -11.16 4.95
CA GLN A 158 6.10 -11.05 4.09
C GLN A 158 7.41 -11.36 4.83
N ALA A 159 7.56 -10.90 6.08
CA ALA A 159 8.73 -11.18 6.92
C ALA A 159 8.87 -12.67 7.27
N ARG A 160 7.74 -13.35 7.54
CA ARG A 160 7.72 -14.80 7.80
C ARG A 160 8.09 -15.62 6.57
N VAL A 161 7.59 -15.23 5.40
CA VAL A 161 7.95 -15.87 4.12
C VAL A 161 9.44 -15.66 3.79
N ALA A 162 9.97 -14.46 4.04
CA ALA A 162 11.40 -14.18 3.94
C ALA A 162 12.23 -15.06 4.88
N THR A 163 11.79 -15.25 6.12
CA THR A 163 12.46 -16.13 7.11
C THR A 163 12.44 -17.60 6.68
N ALA A 164 11.39 -18.05 5.98
CA ALA A 164 11.32 -19.38 5.40
C ALA A 164 12.18 -19.54 4.13
N SER A 165 12.72 -18.45 3.60
CA SER A 165 13.57 -18.41 2.41
C SER A 165 15.06 -18.37 2.80
N LYS A 166 15.95 -18.75 1.86
CA LYS A 166 17.39 -18.51 2.06
C LYS A 166 17.69 -17.05 1.73
N THR A 167 18.23 -16.30 2.68
CA THR A 167 18.61 -14.90 2.45
C THR A 167 20.04 -14.78 1.96
N SER A 168 20.21 -14.12 0.82
CA SER A 168 21.50 -13.59 0.35
C SER A 168 21.49 -12.08 0.49
N VAL A 169 22.67 -11.46 0.60
CA VAL A 169 22.78 -10.01 0.79
C VAL A 169 23.66 -9.44 -0.29
N PHE A 170 23.08 -8.56 -1.10
CA PHE A 170 23.84 -7.72 -2.01
C PHE A 170 24.34 -6.48 -1.26
N ARG A 171 25.56 -6.03 -1.58
CA ARG A 171 26.25 -4.98 -0.84
C ARG A 171 26.65 -3.85 -1.78
N ILE A 172 26.02 -2.69 -1.62
CA ILE A 172 26.39 -1.46 -2.32
C ILE A 172 27.38 -0.70 -1.44
N ARG A 173 28.63 -0.62 -1.91
CA ARG A 173 29.72 0.01 -1.15
C ARG A 173 29.77 1.50 -1.46
N ALA A 174 30.01 2.29 -0.43
CA ALA A 174 30.38 3.69 -0.57
C ALA A 174 31.70 3.80 -1.37
N PRO A 175 31.92 4.93 -2.07
CA PRO A 175 33.23 5.27 -2.62
C PRO A 175 34.33 5.20 -1.55
N ALA A 176 35.54 4.81 -1.94
CA ALA A 176 36.64 4.55 -1.00
C ALA A 176 37.07 5.77 -0.16
N ASN A 177 36.73 6.98 -0.61
CA ASN A 177 36.98 8.25 0.09
C ASN A 177 35.88 8.62 1.10
N ILE A 178 34.80 7.84 1.19
CA ILE A 178 33.66 8.08 2.07
C ILE A 178 33.62 6.98 3.13
N ASP A 179 33.83 7.36 4.39
CA ASP A 179 33.75 6.46 5.54
C ASP A 179 32.29 6.32 5.99
N GLN A 180 31.52 5.50 5.26
CA GLN A 180 30.10 5.24 5.52
C GLN A 180 29.78 3.73 5.42
N PRO A 181 28.76 3.25 6.16
CA PRO A 181 28.38 1.86 6.11
C PRO A 181 27.85 1.48 4.72
N THR A 182 28.19 0.27 4.32
CA THR A 182 27.68 -0.37 3.10
C THR A 182 26.17 -0.54 3.20
N ILE A 183 25.44 -0.18 2.14
CA ILE A 183 24.01 -0.47 2.03
C ILE A 183 23.84 -1.95 1.70
N THR A 184 23.04 -2.63 2.51
CA THR A 184 22.74 -4.05 2.35
C THR A 184 21.34 -4.23 1.80
N VAL A 185 21.22 -4.91 0.67
CA VAL A 185 19.93 -5.25 0.05
C VAL A 185 19.69 -6.75 0.23
N PRO A 186 18.67 -7.17 0.98
CA PRO A 186 18.35 -8.59 1.12
C PRO A 186 17.77 -9.12 -0.20
N LEU A 187 18.17 -10.32 -0.61
CA LEU A 187 17.59 -11.06 -1.73
C LEU A 187 17.19 -12.44 -1.24
N TYR A 188 15.93 -12.81 -1.43
CA TYR A 188 15.38 -14.04 -0.88
C TYR A 188 15.34 -15.13 -1.95
N ASN A 189 15.87 -16.30 -1.64
CA ASN A 189 15.80 -17.47 -2.50
C ASN A 189 14.82 -18.48 -1.92
N TYR A 190 13.68 -18.62 -2.59
CA TYR A 190 12.65 -19.60 -2.28
C TYR A 190 12.71 -20.76 -3.27
N LYS A 191 13.27 -21.90 -2.83
CA LYS A 191 13.38 -23.14 -3.62
C LYS A 191 13.95 -22.94 -5.03
N GLY A 192 14.90 -22.01 -5.19
CA GLY A 192 15.55 -21.69 -6.47
C GLY A 192 15.09 -20.39 -7.11
N ASN A 193 13.89 -19.89 -6.78
CA ASN A 193 13.42 -18.58 -7.25
C ASN A 193 13.96 -17.46 -6.36
N ILE A 194 14.66 -16.50 -6.97
CA ILE A 194 15.15 -15.30 -6.28
C ILE A 194 14.10 -14.21 -6.42
N TYR A 195 13.67 -13.65 -5.28
CA TYR A 195 12.64 -12.63 -5.22
C TYR A 195 12.96 -11.59 -4.12
N ILE A 196 12.24 -10.48 -4.18
CA ILE A 196 12.25 -9.44 -3.15
C ILE A 196 10.83 -9.14 -2.66
N ASN A 197 10.69 -8.84 -1.37
CA ASN A 197 9.46 -8.27 -0.83
C ASN A 197 9.45 -6.78 -1.14
N THR A 198 8.33 -6.26 -1.66
CA THR A 198 8.13 -4.83 -1.86
C THR A 198 6.72 -4.45 -1.46
N GLN A 199 6.49 -3.15 -1.36
CA GLN A 199 5.25 -2.52 -0.95
C GLN A 199 4.66 -1.72 -2.11
N ASP A 200 3.38 -1.36 -2.03
CA ASP A 200 2.77 -0.46 -3.02
C ASP A 200 3.26 0.98 -2.82
N ALA A 201 3.91 1.54 -3.84
CA ALA A 201 4.43 2.91 -3.82
C ALA A 201 3.32 3.96 -3.67
N SER A 202 2.13 3.71 -4.22
CA SER A 202 0.98 4.61 -4.09
C SER A 202 0.45 4.63 -2.65
N HIS A 203 0.42 3.47 -1.98
CA HIS A 203 0.09 3.39 -0.57
C HIS A 203 1.16 4.07 0.29
N ALA A 204 2.44 3.88 -0.02
CA ALA A 204 3.52 4.57 0.69
C ALA A 204 3.41 6.10 0.58
N ARG A 205 3.01 6.61 -0.60
CA ARG A 205 2.71 8.04 -0.78
C ARG A 205 1.60 8.51 0.17
N LYS A 206 0.49 7.76 0.25
CA LYS A 206 -0.61 8.06 1.20
C LYS A 206 -0.12 8.04 2.65
N THR A 207 0.66 7.04 3.02
CA THR A 207 1.24 6.92 4.36
C THR A 207 2.18 8.09 4.68
N GLY A 208 3.04 8.48 3.74
CA GLY A 208 3.92 9.65 3.88
C GLY A 208 3.13 10.93 4.07
N ARG A 209 2.11 11.15 3.23
CA ARG A 209 1.20 12.29 3.37
C ARG A 209 0.59 12.31 4.77
N ASN A 210 -0.04 11.21 5.19
CA ASN A 210 -0.78 11.12 6.46
C ASN A 210 0.11 11.40 7.69
N ASN A 211 1.43 11.22 7.60
CA ASN A 211 2.36 11.62 8.67
C ASN A 211 2.46 13.14 8.83
N PHE A 212 2.26 13.94 7.77
CA PHE A 212 2.22 15.41 7.87
C PHE A 212 0.94 15.92 8.54
N PHE A 213 -0.14 15.12 8.48
CA PHE A 213 -1.44 15.44 9.06
C PHE A 213 -1.62 14.90 10.48
N SER A 214 -0.69 14.06 10.96
CA SER A 214 -0.80 13.45 12.28
C SER A 214 -0.49 14.46 13.37
N GLY A 215 -1.51 14.92 14.09
CA GLY A 215 -1.34 15.79 15.27
C GLY A 215 -0.66 15.10 16.46
N ALA A 216 -0.49 13.77 16.40
CA ALA A 216 0.16 12.99 17.45
C ALA A 216 1.70 13.09 17.43
N ARG A 217 2.29 13.66 16.37
CA ARG A 217 3.75 13.75 16.16
C ARG A 217 4.14 15.17 15.79
N GLY A 218 5.25 15.65 16.36
CA GLY A 218 5.89 16.90 15.93
C GLY A 218 7.16 16.54 15.19
N LEU A 219 7.14 16.44 13.87
CA LEU A 219 8.32 15.98 13.13
C LEU A 219 9.42 17.06 13.20
N VAL A 220 10.61 16.71 13.72
CA VAL A 220 11.73 17.65 13.90
C VAL A 220 12.86 17.30 12.95
N LEU A 221 13.28 18.26 12.13
CA LEU A 221 14.29 18.13 11.08
C LEU A 221 15.27 19.29 11.18
N GLY A 222 16.36 19.09 11.95
CA GLY A 222 17.30 20.16 12.25
C GLY A 222 16.63 21.29 13.02
N ASP A 223 16.74 22.50 12.51
CA ASP A 223 16.11 23.70 13.09
C ASP A 223 14.61 23.84 12.75
N PHE A 224 14.07 22.93 11.93
CA PHE A 224 12.72 23.04 11.39
C PHE A 224 11.78 21.99 11.97
N VAL A 225 10.49 22.32 11.95
CA VAL A 225 9.41 21.39 12.28
C VAL A 225 8.47 21.22 11.08
N VAL A 226 7.91 20.01 10.95
CA VAL A 226 6.88 19.71 9.95
C VAL A 226 5.57 19.44 10.66
N HIS A 227 4.53 20.20 10.30
CA HIS A 227 3.21 20.10 10.89
C HIS A 227 2.10 20.50 9.92
N TYR A 228 0.88 20.02 10.20
CA TYR A 228 -0.34 20.24 9.41
C TYR A 228 -0.55 21.68 8.91
N LYS A 229 -0.28 22.69 9.77
CA LYS A 229 -0.54 24.09 9.44
C LYS A 229 0.17 24.57 8.15
N GLN A 230 1.37 24.07 7.86
CA GLN A 230 2.09 24.45 6.62
C GLN A 230 1.29 24.05 5.37
N LEU A 231 0.71 22.85 5.36
CA LEU A 231 -0.13 22.37 4.26
C LEU A 231 -1.49 23.07 4.22
N TYR A 232 -2.04 23.45 5.37
CA TYR A 232 -3.26 24.25 5.45
C TYR A 232 -3.08 25.65 4.87
N ASP A 233 -1.98 26.32 5.21
CA ASP A 233 -1.66 27.64 4.70
C ASP A 233 -1.43 27.57 3.18
N MET A 234 -0.81 26.50 2.67
CA MET A 234 -0.69 26.24 1.22
C MET A 234 -2.04 26.09 0.50
N ALA A 235 -3.05 25.51 1.16
CA ALA A 235 -4.37 25.33 0.56
C ALA A 235 -5.25 26.60 0.64
N LYS A 236 -5.05 27.43 1.68
CA LYS A 236 -5.97 28.53 2.02
C LYS A 236 -5.44 29.95 1.83
N ILE A 237 -4.15 30.15 2.01
CA ILE A 237 -3.56 31.49 2.13
C ILE A 237 -2.84 31.89 0.85
N VAL A 238 -2.22 30.92 0.16
CA VAL A 238 -1.44 31.20 -1.05
C VAL A 238 -2.36 31.63 -2.21
N PRO A 239 -1.99 32.66 -3.00
CA PRO A 239 -2.84 33.18 -4.09
C PRO A 239 -3.19 32.15 -5.17
N GLU A 240 -2.26 31.22 -5.46
CA GLU A 240 -2.44 30.12 -6.40
C GLU A 240 -2.27 28.78 -5.66
N PRO A 241 -3.31 28.30 -4.96
CA PRO A 241 -3.19 27.09 -4.15
C PRO A 241 -3.04 25.86 -5.06
N THR A 242 -2.00 25.07 -4.80
CA THR A 242 -1.77 23.78 -5.48
C THR A 242 -2.50 22.62 -4.80
N LEU A 243 -2.92 22.83 -3.56
CA LEU A 243 -3.74 21.93 -2.76
C LEU A 243 -5.17 22.46 -2.68
N TYR A 244 -6.15 21.57 -2.77
CA TYR A 244 -7.55 21.93 -2.56
C TYR A 244 -7.93 21.83 -1.09
N ASP A 245 -9.00 22.53 -0.69
CA ASP A 245 -9.56 22.47 0.66
C ASP A 245 -9.72 21.04 1.18
N ARG A 246 -10.25 20.15 0.34
CA ARG A 246 -10.50 18.74 0.69
C ARG A 246 -9.25 17.87 0.72
N ASP A 247 -8.11 18.37 0.26
CA ASP A 247 -6.82 17.68 0.41
C ASP A 247 -6.29 17.79 1.83
N VAL A 248 -6.80 18.77 2.59
CA VAL A 248 -6.28 19.15 3.89
C VAL A 248 -7.37 19.11 4.98
N ILE A 249 -8.54 19.67 4.70
CA ILE A 249 -9.68 19.76 5.61
C ILE A 249 -10.60 18.56 5.39
N ARG A 250 -10.82 17.77 6.46
CA ARG A 250 -11.55 16.49 6.39
C ARG A 250 -11.01 15.63 5.23
N ALA A 251 -9.68 15.61 5.12
CA ALA A 251 -8.97 14.94 4.04
C ALA A 251 -9.28 13.44 4.09
N ASP A 252 -9.68 12.90 2.94
CA ASP A 252 -9.82 11.45 2.79
C ASP A 252 -8.42 10.82 2.84
N LYS A 253 -8.18 10.00 3.88
CA LYS A 253 -6.92 9.28 4.10
C LYS A 253 -6.53 8.36 2.94
N GLN A 254 -7.49 7.99 2.10
CA GLN A 254 -7.34 7.11 0.95
C GLN A 254 -7.31 7.83 -0.41
N ASP A 255 -7.43 9.16 -0.47
CA ASP A 255 -7.39 9.90 -1.75
C ASP A 255 -5.97 9.96 -2.33
N ASP A 256 -5.72 9.14 -3.36
CA ASP A 256 -4.44 9.10 -4.10
C ASP A 256 -4.09 10.44 -4.76
N ASN A 257 -5.09 11.18 -5.28
CA ASN A 257 -4.84 12.44 -5.98
C ASN A 257 -4.39 13.52 -5.02
N ALA A 258 -5.01 13.59 -3.84
CA ALA A 258 -4.58 14.50 -2.78
C ALA A 258 -3.15 14.18 -2.33
N ALA A 259 -2.81 12.90 -2.18
CA ALA A 259 -1.43 12.50 -1.89
C ALA A 259 -0.46 12.87 -3.02
N HIS A 260 -0.83 12.66 -4.29
CA HIS A 260 -0.02 13.07 -5.42
C HIS A 260 0.21 14.59 -5.48
N ARG A 261 -0.80 15.41 -5.15
CA ARG A 261 -0.65 16.86 -5.15
C ARG A 261 0.33 17.33 -4.06
N VAL A 262 0.30 16.74 -2.86
CA VAL A 262 1.22 17.10 -1.77
C VAL A 262 2.69 16.95 -2.16
N PHE A 263 3.04 15.86 -2.86
CA PHE A 263 4.43 15.61 -3.30
C PHE A 263 4.75 16.12 -4.70
N SER A 264 3.88 16.94 -5.29
CA SER A 264 4.09 17.45 -6.64
C SER A 264 5.12 18.59 -6.68
N ALA A 265 5.81 18.73 -7.82
CA ALA A 265 6.71 19.84 -8.07
C ALA A 265 6.02 21.22 -7.92
N ALA A 266 4.72 21.30 -8.25
CA ALA A 266 3.94 22.52 -8.07
C ALA A 266 3.83 22.90 -6.58
N THR A 267 3.50 21.93 -5.72
CA THR A 267 3.41 22.18 -4.26
C THR A 267 4.77 22.51 -3.65
N LEU A 268 5.84 21.82 -4.07
CA LEU A 268 7.20 22.16 -3.63
C LEU A 268 7.58 23.60 -4.03
N LYS A 269 7.22 24.02 -5.25
CA LYS A 269 7.44 25.40 -5.71
C LYS A 269 6.68 26.41 -4.86
N GLY A 270 5.42 26.15 -4.54
CA GLY A 270 4.63 27.05 -3.70
C GLY A 270 5.15 27.12 -2.26
N LEU A 271 5.61 26.00 -1.69
CA LEU A 271 6.24 26.00 -0.36
C LEU A 271 7.52 26.85 -0.32
N ALA A 272 8.24 26.93 -1.43
CA ALA A 272 9.46 27.70 -1.56
C ALA A 272 9.24 29.23 -1.53
N ASP A 273 8.00 29.73 -1.58
CA ASP A 273 7.71 31.15 -1.38
C ASP A 273 7.98 31.60 0.08
N ASN A 274 7.94 30.65 1.04
CA ASN A 274 8.27 30.89 2.44
C ASN A 274 9.24 29.82 2.96
N VAL A 275 10.45 29.82 2.42
CA VAL A 275 11.51 28.86 2.75
C VAL A 275 11.82 28.84 4.26
N GLY A 276 11.82 30.00 4.92
CA GLY A 276 12.19 30.15 6.32
C GLY A 276 11.29 29.34 7.28
N GLU A 277 10.03 29.12 6.93
CA GLU A 277 9.11 28.30 7.73
C GLU A 277 8.93 26.89 7.14
N ASN A 278 9.07 26.73 5.83
CA ASN A 278 8.70 25.49 5.13
C ASN A 278 9.89 24.57 4.80
N MET A 279 11.14 24.94 5.08
CA MET A 279 12.30 24.16 4.63
C MET A 279 12.23 22.68 5.06
N GLY A 280 11.88 22.41 6.31
CA GLY A 280 11.70 21.03 6.80
C GLY A 280 10.67 20.24 5.98
N LEU A 281 9.54 20.86 5.63
CA LEU A 281 8.49 20.23 4.84
C LEU A 281 8.93 20.05 3.39
N ILE A 282 9.62 21.03 2.80
CA ILE A 282 10.15 20.96 1.43
C ILE A 282 11.11 19.77 1.31
N VAL A 283 12.09 19.67 2.20
CA VAL A 283 13.10 18.60 2.18
C VAL A 283 12.43 17.23 2.38
N LEU A 284 11.54 17.10 3.37
CA LEU A 284 10.88 15.82 3.64
C LEU A 284 9.92 15.40 2.52
N ALA A 285 9.15 16.34 1.97
CA ALA A 285 8.28 16.08 0.84
C ALA A 285 9.07 15.75 -0.42
N PHE A 286 10.22 16.38 -0.65
CA PHE A 286 11.12 16.03 -1.75
C PHE A 286 11.65 14.59 -1.61
N VAL A 287 12.18 14.21 -0.45
CA VAL A 287 12.72 12.86 -0.23
C VAL A 287 11.66 11.78 -0.42
N ILE A 288 10.49 11.93 0.21
CA ILE A 288 9.39 10.95 0.08
C ILE A 288 8.83 10.96 -1.36
N GLY A 289 8.65 12.14 -1.96
CA GLY A 289 8.13 12.28 -3.32
C GLY A 289 9.03 11.60 -4.34
N GLU A 290 10.34 11.78 -4.22
CA GLU A 290 11.32 11.15 -5.10
C GLU A 290 11.44 9.63 -4.90
N LEU A 291 11.35 9.14 -3.67
CA LEU A 291 11.28 7.70 -3.39
C LEU A 291 10.10 7.05 -4.15
N VAL A 292 8.92 7.67 -4.12
CA VAL A 292 7.75 7.16 -4.84
C VAL A 292 7.90 7.37 -6.36
N ASN A 293 8.44 8.51 -6.79
CA ASN A 293 8.70 8.81 -8.19
C ASN A 293 9.69 7.81 -8.82
N ALA A 294 10.65 7.30 -8.05
CA ALA A 294 11.58 6.25 -8.48
C ALA A 294 10.87 4.93 -8.82
N TYR A 295 9.64 4.69 -8.34
CA TYR A 295 8.79 3.58 -8.80
C TYR A 295 7.91 3.99 -9.99
N GLU A 296 7.23 5.12 -9.89
CA GLU A 296 6.16 5.50 -10.83
C GLU A 296 6.64 6.13 -12.13
N SER A 297 7.80 6.77 -12.14
CA SER A 297 8.34 7.46 -13.32
C SER A 297 8.53 6.50 -14.49
N ARG A 298 8.19 6.94 -15.71
CA ARG A 298 8.27 6.13 -16.94
C ARG A 298 9.51 6.38 -17.78
N THR A 299 10.27 7.41 -17.42
CA THR A 299 11.41 7.91 -18.19
C THR A 299 12.72 7.84 -17.41
N MET A 300 12.67 7.66 -16.09
CA MET A 300 13.85 7.59 -15.22
C MET A 300 14.66 6.31 -15.47
N THR A 301 15.99 6.46 -15.57
CA THR A 301 16.96 5.35 -15.70
C THR A 301 17.06 4.54 -14.40
N HIS A 302 17.58 3.31 -14.47
CA HIS A 302 17.79 2.50 -13.27
C HIS A 302 18.89 3.06 -12.34
N THR A 303 19.88 3.76 -12.90
CA THR A 303 20.90 4.46 -12.11
C THR A 303 20.31 5.60 -11.30
N GLU A 304 19.47 6.45 -11.91
CA GLU A 304 18.78 7.54 -11.20
C GLU A 304 17.81 7.00 -10.14
N ARG A 305 17.10 5.90 -10.44
CA ARG A 305 16.25 5.21 -9.46
C ARG A 305 17.05 4.73 -8.26
N ALA A 306 18.19 4.07 -8.50
CA ALA A 306 19.09 3.61 -7.45
C ALA A 306 19.59 4.78 -6.60
N LYS A 307 20.01 5.88 -7.23
CA LYS A 307 20.42 7.10 -6.53
C LYS A 307 19.31 7.66 -5.64
N ALA A 308 18.09 7.80 -6.15
CA ALA A 308 16.96 8.35 -5.42
C ALA A 308 16.61 7.53 -4.16
N VAL A 309 16.63 6.19 -4.26
CA VAL A 309 16.34 5.33 -3.10
C VAL A 309 17.50 5.25 -2.11
N ILE A 310 18.74 5.25 -2.59
CA ILE A 310 19.94 5.34 -1.73
C ILE A 310 19.93 6.66 -0.95
N ARG A 311 19.67 7.79 -1.60
CA ARG A 311 19.53 9.10 -0.94
C ARG A 311 18.46 9.05 0.15
N SER A 312 17.30 8.46 -0.15
CA SER A 312 16.21 8.33 0.82
C SER A 312 16.65 7.51 2.04
N GLN A 313 17.37 6.41 1.82
CA GLN A 313 17.91 5.58 2.90
C GLN A 313 18.90 6.34 3.78
N LEU A 314 19.86 7.03 3.16
CA LEU A 314 20.84 7.85 3.86
C LEU A 314 20.14 8.95 4.67
N PHE A 315 19.15 9.62 4.08
CA PHE A 315 18.38 10.67 4.74
C PHE A 315 17.64 10.17 5.99
N PHE A 316 16.89 9.07 5.88
CA PHE A 316 16.17 8.51 7.04
C PHE A 316 17.13 8.02 8.13
N ASN A 317 18.29 7.45 7.75
CA ASN A 317 19.31 7.07 8.69
C ASN A 317 19.91 8.29 9.40
N THR A 318 20.33 9.32 8.66
CA THR A 318 20.84 10.57 9.25
C THR A 318 19.79 11.23 10.16
N TRP A 319 18.51 11.17 9.81
CA TRP A 319 17.43 11.69 10.66
C TRP A 319 17.40 10.99 12.02
N LYS A 320 17.43 9.65 12.03
CA LYS A 320 17.47 8.88 13.28
C LYS A 320 18.71 9.20 14.11
N HIS A 321 19.87 9.35 13.47
CA HIS A 321 21.12 9.72 14.16
C HIS A 321 21.04 11.13 14.76
N PHE A 322 20.50 12.10 14.02
CA PHE A 322 20.26 13.46 14.52
C PHE A 322 19.36 13.46 15.76
N LEU A 323 18.21 12.79 15.71
CA LEU A 323 17.29 12.72 16.83
C LEU A 323 17.94 12.08 18.06
N ASN A 324 18.68 10.97 17.87
CA ASN A 324 19.39 10.31 18.95
C ASN A 324 20.46 11.22 19.59
N LYS A 325 21.25 11.92 18.77
CA LYS A 325 22.30 12.82 19.27
C LYS A 325 21.73 14.01 20.04
N MET A 326 20.59 14.53 19.61
CA MET A 326 19.90 15.65 20.28
C MET A 326 19.00 15.20 21.45
N GLY A 327 18.88 13.91 21.72
CA GLY A 327 18.03 13.38 22.79
C GLY A 327 16.52 13.43 22.49
N TYR A 328 16.13 13.57 21.22
CA TYR A 328 14.74 13.53 20.80
C TYR A 328 14.24 12.10 20.68
N SER A 329 13.07 11.83 21.27
CA SER A 329 12.40 10.54 21.14
C SER A 329 11.88 10.32 19.71
N GLN A 330 12.34 9.25 19.05
CA GLN A 330 11.87 8.88 17.70
C GLN A 330 10.36 8.60 17.66
N SER A 331 9.74 8.13 18.76
CA SER A 331 8.30 7.87 18.77
C SER A 331 7.46 9.14 18.63
N ARG A 332 8.01 10.32 18.97
CA ARG A 332 7.32 11.62 18.90
C ARG A 332 7.79 12.52 17.77
N TYR A 333 9.09 12.49 17.47
CA TYR A 333 9.74 13.47 16.58
C TYR A 333 10.15 12.91 15.21
N TYR A 334 9.90 11.61 14.96
CA TYR A 334 10.11 10.94 13.69
C TYR A 334 8.79 10.49 13.07
N ILE A 335 8.82 10.13 11.79
CA ILE A 335 7.69 9.48 11.12
C ILE A 335 7.26 8.20 11.87
N SER A 336 6.03 7.76 11.63
CA SER A 336 5.51 6.56 12.26
C SER A 336 6.36 5.33 11.93
N ASN A 337 6.43 4.39 12.88
CA ASN A 337 7.17 3.13 12.70
C ASN A 337 6.67 2.37 11.45
N ALA A 338 5.35 2.38 11.22
CA ALA A 338 4.75 1.81 10.01
C ALA A 338 5.27 2.48 8.73
N ALA A 339 5.36 3.82 8.69
CA ALA A 339 5.89 4.55 7.53
C ALA A 339 7.37 4.24 7.28
N ASP A 340 8.19 4.22 8.34
CA ASP A 340 9.61 3.88 8.26
C ASP A 340 9.82 2.45 7.72
N LYS A 341 9.08 1.47 8.24
CA LYS A 341 9.10 0.08 7.73
C LYS A 341 8.70 0.04 6.25
N ILE A 342 7.63 0.73 5.84
CA ILE A 342 7.17 0.77 4.43
C ILE A 342 8.25 1.39 3.53
N PHE A 343 8.84 2.53 3.92
CA PHE A 343 9.87 3.18 3.11
C PHE A 343 11.13 2.33 2.98
N ASN A 344 11.58 1.67 4.06
CA ASN A 344 12.71 0.73 3.98
C ASN A 344 12.41 -0.44 3.04
N MET A 345 11.19 -1.00 3.07
CA MET A 345 10.78 -2.07 2.17
C MET A 345 10.70 -1.62 0.70
N LEU A 346 10.34 -0.35 0.42
CA LEU A 346 10.42 0.20 -0.93
C LEU A 346 11.86 0.41 -1.40
N ILE A 347 12.74 0.89 -0.52
CA ILE A 347 14.15 1.07 -0.85
C ILE A 347 14.78 -0.28 -1.19
N ASP A 348 14.63 -1.27 -0.30
CA ASP A 348 15.13 -2.63 -0.52
C ASP A 348 14.44 -3.29 -1.73
N GLY A 349 13.13 -3.05 -1.89
CA GLY A 349 12.33 -3.55 -3.00
C GLY A 349 12.85 -3.11 -4.36
N LEU A 350 13.11 -1.80 -4.55
CA LEU A 350 13.55 -1.28 -5.84
C LEU A 350 14.99 -1.69 -6.17
N LEU A 351 15.90 -1.57 -5.19
CA LEU A 351 17.28 -2.01 -5.38
C LEU A 351 17.32 -3.51 -5.66
N GLY A 352 16.55 -4.31 -4.92
CA GLY A 352 16.44 -5.74 -5.10
C GLY A 352 15.92 -6.12 -6.49
N LEU A 353 14.89 -5.43 -7.00
CA LEU A 353 14.39 -5.62 -8.36
C LEU A 353 15.45 -5.34 -9.43
N ILE A 354 16.20 -4.24 -9.29
CA ILE A 354 17.30 -3.88 -10.20
C ILE A 354 18.37 -4.99 -10.19
N ILE A 355 18.79 -5.44 -9.02
CA ILE A 355 19.83 -6.47 -8.86
C ILE A 355 19.35 -7.83 -9.39
N ILE A 356 18.10 -8.22 -9.12
CA ILE A 356 17.53 -9.48 -9.62
C ILE A 356 17.52 -9.49 -11.15
N HIS A 357 17.09 -8.39 -11.78
CA HIS A 357 17.12 -8.29 -13.24
C HIS A 357 18.53 -8.34 -13.82
N ARG A 358 19.50 -7.72 -13.15
CA ARG A 358 20.89 -7.64 -13.61
C ARG A 358 21.65 -8.97 -13.45
N ASP A 359 21.50 -9.63 -12.31
CA ASP A 359 22.39 -10.73 -11.87
C ASP A 359 21.73 -12.11 -11.90
N HIS A 360 20.39 -12.17 -11.88
CA HIS A 360 19.66 -13.43 -11.60
C HIS A 360 18.63 -13.83 -12.66
N LEU A 361 18.28 -12.94 -13.59
CA LEU A 361 17.53 -13.33 -14.78
C LEU A 361 18.50 -13.91 -15.83
N GLU A 362 18.06 -14.94 -16.55
CA GLU A 362 18.81 -15.46 -17.70
C GLU A 362 19.14 -14.32 -18.67
N LYS A 363 20.24 -14.42 -19.45
CA LYS A 363 20.89 -13.35 -20.26
C LYS A 363 20.02 -12.63 -21.32
N ALA A 364 18.69 -12.64 -21.22
CA ALA A 364 17.80 -11.73 -21.89
C ALA A 364 17.80 -10.38 -21.16
N ALA A 365 18.05 -9.30 -21.89
CA ALA A 365 17.90 -7.93 -21.40
C ALA A 365 16.40 -7.59 -21.24
N ILE A 366 15.75 -8.22 -20.26
CA ILE A 366 14.33 -8.04 -19.97
C ILE A 366 14.17 -6.70 -19.28
N PRO A 367 13.40 -5.74 -19.85
CA PRO A 367 13.24 -4.43 -19.25
C PRO A 367 12.52 -4.54 -17.91
N LEU A 368 13.05 -3.85 -16.90
CA LEU A 368 12.38 -3.68 -15.61
C LEU A 368 11.45 -2.48 -15.69
N LEU A 369 10.18 -2.68 -15.33
CA LEU A 369 9.16 -1.64 -15.27
C LEU A 369 8.68 -1.54 -13.80
N PRO A 370 9.34 -0.73 -12.94
CA PRO A 370 9.08 -0.74 -11.50
C PRO A 370 7.62 -0.50 -11.11
N TRP A 371 6.93 0.38 -11.85
CA TRP A 371 5.50 0.64 -11.70
C TRP A 371 4.59 -0.53 -12.11
N LYS A 372 5.10 -1.71 -12.49
CA LYS A 372 4.29 -2.93 -12.64
C LYS A 372 4.45 -3.87 -11.44
N HIS A 373 5.31 -3.53 -10.48
CA HIS A 373 5.53 -4.26 -9.22
C HIS A 373 4.76 -3.63 -8.05
N HIS A 374 3.44 -3.51 -8.21
CA HIS A 374 2.51 -2.88 -7.24
C HIS A 374 1.23 -3.73 -7.10
N SER A 375 0.39 -3.47 -6.08
CA SER A 375 -0.87 -4.18 -5.86
C SER A 375 -2.07 -3.62 -6.65
N MET A 376 -1.88 -2.61 -7.50
CA MET A 376 -2.95 -2.06 -8.36
C MET A 376 -3.69 -3.11 -9.20
N GLY A 377 -3.04 -4.22 -9.56
CA GLY A 377 -3.71 -5.33 -10.25
C GLY A 377 -4.87 -5.90 -9.43
N ASN A 378 -4.71 -5.97 -8.10
CA ASN A 378 -5.74 -6.37 -7.16
C ASN A 378 -6.84 -5.31 -7.08
N GLU A 379 -6.47 -4.03 -6.92
CA GLU A 379 -7.43 -2.92 -6.85
C GLU A 379 -8.31 -2.82 -8.10
N HIS A 380 -7.73 -3.00 -9.29
CA HIS A 380 -8.49 -3.03 -10.55
C HIS A 380 -9.49 -4.18 -10.60
N VAL A 381 -9.11 -5.36 -10.12
CA VAL A 381 -10.03 -6.50 -10.03
C VAL A 381 -11.15 -6.19 -9.04
N PHE A 382 -10.83 -5.61 -7.88
CA PHE A 382 -11.83 -5.22 -6.89
C PHE A 382 -12.77 -4.13 -7.38
N ALA A 383 -12.26 -3.10 -8.05
CA ALA A 383 -13.07 -2.04 -8.63
C ALA A 383 -14.02 -2.60 -9.70
N ALA A 384 -13.52 -3.45 -10.59
CA ALA A 384 -14.35 -4.10 -11.61
C ALA A 384 -15.40 -5.05 -11.00
N LEU A 385 -15.08 -5.72 -9.90
CA LEU A 385 -16.03 -6.53 -9.15
C LEU A 385 -17.12 -5.67 -8.49
N ARG A 386 -16.75 -4.54 -7.87
CA ARG A 386 -17.69 -3.61 -7.22
C ARG A 386 -18.57 -2.85 -8.21
N GLU A 387 -18.08 -2.62 -9.43
CA GLU A 387 -18.90 -2.06 -10.52
C GLU A 387 -20.02 -3.03 -10.93
N LEU A 388 -19.73 -4.34 -10.92
CA LEU A 388 -20.74 -5.37 -11.19
C LEU A 388 -21.65 -5.61 -9.98
N PHE A 389 -21.09 -5.62 -8.77
CA PHE A 389 -21.76 -5.94 -7.51
C PHE A 389 -21.23 -5.02 -6.38
N PRO A 390 -21.89 -3.88 -6.10
CA PRO A 390 -21.43 -2.94 -5.07
C PRO A 390 -21.25 -3.60 -3.69
N GLU A 391 -22.20 -4.45 -3.29
CA GLU A 391 -22.11 -5.32 -2.12
C GLU A 391 -21.88 -6.76 -2.58
N MET A 392 -20.61 -7.12 -2.78
CA MET A 392 -20.24 -8.41 -3.36
C MET A 392 -20.22 -9.53 -2.33
N SER A 393 -20.95 -10.62 -2.60
CA SER A 393 -20.74 -11.91 -1.93
C SER A 393 -19.61 -12.73 -2.55
N LEU A 394 -19.07 -13.70 -1.81
CA LEU A 394 -18.05 -14.62 -2.33
C LEU A 394 -18.52 -15.37 -3.59
N PHE A 395 -19.79 -15.81 -3.60
CA PHE A 395 -20.38 -16.49 -4.74
C PHE A 395 -20.39 -15.61 -6.00
N GLN A 396 -20.81 -14.34 -5.85
CA GLN A 396 -20.80 -13.37 -6.93
C GLN A 396 -19.38 -13.13 -7.45
N ALA A 397 -18.39 -13.00 -6.55
CA ALA A 397 -16.99 -12.86 -6.92
C ALA A 397 -16.51 -14.02 -7.81
N ILE A 398 -16.73 -15.27 -7.38
CA ILE A 398 -16.29 -16.48 -8.09
C ILE A 398 -16.90 -16.58 -9.48
N ILE A 399 -18.18 -16.19 -9.62
CA ILE A 399 -18.88 -16.22 -10.91
C ILE A 399 -18.41 -15.07 -11.81
N ALA A 400 -18.13 -13.90 -11.25
CA ALA A 400 -17.74 -12.72 -11.99
C ALA A 400 -16.30 -12.79 -12.52
N LEU A 401 -15.35 -13.36 -11.76
CA LEU A 401 -13.92 -13.36 -12.11
C LEU A 401 -13.60 -13.93 -13.52
N PRO A 402 -14.18 -15.06 -13.98
CA PRO A 402 -13.94 -15.55 -15.34
C PRO A 402 -14.51 -14.62 -16.42
N HIS A 403 -15.60 -13.92 -16.12
CA HIS A 403 -16.18 -12.92 -17.02
C HIS A 403 -15.28 -11.68 -17.08
N LEU A 404 -14.85 -11.17 -15.93
CA LEU A 404 -13.91 -10.06 -15.85
C LEU A 404 -12.63 -10.33 -16.60
N ARG A 405 -12.04 -11.53 -16.48
CA ARG A 405 -10.86 -11.92 -17.26
C ARG A 405 -11.10 -11.77 -18.78
N ALA A 406 -12.25 -12.22 -19.26
CA ALA A 406 -12.58 -12.13 -20.68
C ALA A 406 -12.86 -10.69 -21.13
N THR A 407 -13.50 -9.89 -20.27
CA THR A 407 -13.77 -8.48 -20.54
C THR A 407 -12.48 -7.66 -20.51
N MET A 408 -11.63 -7.81 -19.50
CA MET A 408 -10.32 -7.15 -19.42
C MET A 408 -9.40 -7.50 -20.60
N ALA A 409 -9.44 -8.75 -21.07
CA ALA A 409 -8.74 -9.15 -22.29
C ALA A 409 -9.31 -8.48 -23.56
N SER A 410 -10.61 -8.18 -23.59
CA SER A 410 -11.30 -7.53 -24.72
C SER A 410 -11.18 -5.99 -24.67
N ILE A 411 -11.11 -5.39 -23.48
CA ILE A 411 -10.96 -3.94 -23.25
C ILE A 411 -9.56 -3.44 -23.69
N LYS A 412 -8.63 -4.33 -24.05
CA LYS A 412 -7.43 -3.98 -24.82
C LYS A 412 -7.70 -3.06 -26.04
N GLN A 413 -8.92 -2.99 -26.55
CA GLN A 413 -9.32 -2.09 -27.65
C GLN A 413 -10.02 -0.79 -27.22
N ALA A 414 -10.56 -0.68 -26.02
CA ALA A 414 -11.28 0.50 -25.56
C ALA A 414 -10.56 1.11 -24.36
N ALA A 415 -9.80 2.18 -24.59
CA ALA A 415 -9.08 2.90 -23.55
C ALA A 415 -10.02 3.21 -22.37
N PHE A 416 -9.72 2.66 -21.18
CA PHE A 416 -10.37 3.06 -19.94
C PHE A 416 -10.25 4.58 -19.77
N SER A 417 -11.33 5.22 -19.31
CA SER A 417 -11.44 6.68 -19.25
C SER A 417 -10.28 7.31 -18.49
N LYS A 418 -9.65 8.35 -19.07
CA LYS A 418 -8.59 9.14 -18.44
C LYS A 418 -9.02 9.59 -17.04
N SER A 419 -8.22 9.28 -16.01
CA SER A 419 -8.33 9.93 -14.70
C SER A 419 -8.01 11.42 -14.85
N SER A 420 -8.76 12.26 -14.14
CA SER A 420 -8.55 13.71 -14.12
C SER A 420 -7.97 14.08 -12.77
N PHE A 421 -6.80 14.73 -12.77
CA PHE A 421 -6.14 15.30 -11.58
C PHE A 421 -7.03 16.30 -10.81
N LYS A 422 -8.13 16.77 -11.42
CA LYS A 422 -9.12 17.66 -10.79
C LYS A 422 -10.17 16.91 -9.96
N LYS A 423 -10.22 15.58 -10.01
CA LYS A 423 -11.13 14.78 -9.19
C LYS A 423 -10.59 14.75 -7.75
N VAL A 424 -11.50 14.91 -6.80
CA VAL A 424 -11.27 14.97 -5.35
C VAL A 424 -12.23 13.98 -4.70
N ALA A 425 -11.82 13.32 -3.62
CA ALA A 425 -12.62 12.33 -2.88
C ALA A 425 -13.03 11.09 -3.70
N ASN A 426 -12.19 10.69 -4.65
CA ASN A 426 -12.31 9.41 -5.36
C ASN A 426 -11.05 8.57 -5.08
N GLY A 427 -11.20 7.55 -4.25
CA GLY A 427 -10.09 6.72 -3.76
C GLY A 427 -9.41 5.81 -4.78
N TYR A 428 -9.74 5.88 -6.07
CA TYR A 428 -9.09 5.10 -7.12
C TYR A 428 -8.88 5.91 -8.39
N SER A 429 -7.65 5.99 -8.86
CA SER A 429 -7.28 6.70 -10.08
C SER A 429 -6.51 5.79 -11.04
N LEU A 430 -7.13 5.48 -12.20
CA LEU A 430 -6.65 4.54 -13.22
C LEU A 430 -5.51 5.13 -14.09
N PHE A 431 -4.48 5.72 -13.48
CA PHE A 431 -3.40 6.40 -14.21
C PHE A 431 -2.57 5.49 -15.14
N ASN A 432 -2.59 4.17 -14.96
CA ASN A 432 -1.46 3.32 -15.36
C ASN A 432 -1.64 2.36 -16.54
N ILE A 433 -2.74 2.45 -17.30
CA ILE A 433 -2.96 1.57 -18.48
C ILE A 433 -2.69 2.30 -19.82
N ALA A 434 -2.86 3.62 -19.88
CA ALA A 434 -2.91 4.36 -21.15
C ALA A 434 -1.60 5.03 -21.59
N ASP A 435 -0.69 5.35 -20.65
CA ASP A 435 0.51 6.17 -20.94
C ASP A 435 1.76 5.37 -21.36
N ASP A 436 1.60 4.07 -21.63
CA ASP A 436 2.73 3.19 -21.95
C ASP A 436 3.27 3.33 -23.40
N LYS A 437 2.71 4.23 -24.23
CA LYS A 437 3.06 4.35 -25.66
C LYS A 437 4.40 5.04 -25.95
N SER A 438 4.95 5.79 -24.99
CA SER A 438 6.21 6.53 -25.15
C SER A 438 7.37 5.96 -24.30
N ILE A 439 7.26 4.70 -23.87
CA ILE A 439 8.29 4.08 -23.01
C ILE A 439 9.50 3.64 -23.84
N ASN A 440 10.69 4.03 -23.40
CA ASN A 440 11.95 3.53 -23.96
C ASN A 440 12.35 2.21 -23.27
N PHE A 441 11.92 1.08 -23.84
CA PHE A 441 12.27 -0.24 -23.30
C PHE A 441 13.75 -0.56 -23.34
N ALA A 442 14.51 0.00 -24.30
CA ALA A 442 15.95 -0.24 -24.39
C ALA A 442 16.69 0.35 -23.19
N GLN A 443 16.30 1.55 -22.76
CA GLN A 443 16.82 2.19 -21.55
C GLN A 443 16.45 1.40 -20.29
N LEU A 444 15.22 0.89 -20.20
CA LEU A 444 14.76 0.10 -19.05
C LEU A 444 15.33 -1.32 -19.00
N ALA A 445 16.02 -1.76 -20.06
CA ALA A 445 16.77 -3.01 -20.11
C ALA A 445 18.27 -2.82 -19.79
N GLN A 446 18.71 -1.59 -19.52
CA GLN A 446 20.08 -1.27 -19.10
C GLN A 446 20.13 -1.13 -17.59
N PHE A 447 20.98 -1.94 -16.96
CA PHE A 447 21.12 -1.99 -15.50
C PHE A 447 22.47 -1.43 -15.07
N PRO A 448 22.53 -0.73 -13.92
CA PRO A 448 23.77 -0.15 -13.41
C PRO A 448 24.77 -1.24 -13.00
N SER A 449 26.02 -1.05 -13.36
CA SER A 449 27.14 -1.86 -12.88
C SER A 449 27.44 -1.57 -11.40
N ASP A 450 28.30 -2.39 -10.79
CA ASP A 450 28.72 -2.16 -9.40
C ASP A 450 29.44 -0.81 -9.24
N SER A 451 30.20 -0.36 -10.25
CA SER A 451 30.81 0.98 -10.24
C SER A 451 29.77 2.08 -10.32
N ASP A 452 28.74 1.94 -11.16
CA ASP A 452 27.66 2.93 -11.29
C ASP A 452 26.86 3.03 -9.98
N LEU A 453 26.64 1.91 -9.29
CA LEU A 453 25.98 1.90 -7.98
C LEU A 453 26.84 2.57 -6.89
N THR A 454 28.16 2.39 -6.93
CA THR A 454 29.08 3.08 -6.01
C THR A 454 29.16 4.58 -6.31
N GLU A 455 29.15 4.99 -7.57
CA GLU A 455 29.08 6.41 -7.96
C GLU A 455 27.76 7.03 -7.53
N ALA A 456 26.63 6.36 -7.82
CA ALA A 456 25.31 6.79 -7.37
C ALA A 456 25.21 6.91 -5.83
N TYR A 457 25.91 6.03 -5.09
CA TYR A 457 26.03 6.17 -3.64
C TYR A 457 26.78 7.45 -3.27
N GLY A 458 27.91 7.73 -3.91
CA GLY A 458 28.69 8.94 -3.67
C GLY A 458 27.88 10.21 -3.89
N GLU A 459 27.20 10.31 -5.04
CA GLU A 459 26.30 11.42 -5.35
C GLU A 459 25.16 11.53 -4.34
N ALA A 460 24.52 10.41 -3.99
CA ALA A 460 23.43 10.39 -3.00
C ALA A 460 23.90 10.82 -1.61
N PHE A 461 25.15 10.51 -1.25
CA PHE A 461 25.74 10.95 0.02
C PHE A 461 25.98 12.46 0.04
N GLU A 462 26.52 13.02 -1.04
CA GLU A 462 26.67 14.47 -1.19
C GLU A 462 25.30 15.18 -1.19
N GLU A 463 24.32 14.63 -1.90
CA GLU A 463 22.94 15.13 -1.89
C GLU A 463 22.34 15.10 -0.48
N ASN A 464 22.56 14.03 0.28
CA ASN A 464 22.14 13.94 1.68
C ASN A 464 22.79 15.03 2.55
N ASP A 465 24.10 15.22 2.45
CA ASP A 465 24.82 16.28 3.18
C ASP A 465 24.29 17.68 2.84
N MET A 466 23.96 17.93 1.57
CA MET A 466 23.32 19.17 1.12
C MET A 466 21.93 19.34 1.73
N LEU A 467 21.08 18.31 1.71
CA LEU A 467 19.73 18.36 2.29
C LEU A 467 19.77 18.65 3.79
N TRP A 468 20.68 18.04 4.56
CA TRP A 468 20.83 18.33 5.99
C TRP A 468 21.45 19.68 6.27
N SER A 469 22.33 20.18 5.39
CA SER A 469 22.86 21.54 5.48
C SER A 469 21.75 22.58 5.31
N LEU A 470 20.75 22.34 4.44
CA LEU A 470 19.56 23.19 4.33
C LEU A 470 18.73 23.21 5.62
N LEU A 471 18.82 22.15 6.43
CA LEU A 471 18.18 22.04 7.74
C LEU A 471 19.04 22.60 8.89
N ASN A 472 20.15 23.28 8.57
CA ASN A 472 21.16 23.78 9.50
C ASN A 472 21.87 22.70 10.33
N VAL A 473 21.94 21.46 9.84
CA VAL A 473 22.64 20.36 10.50
C VAL A 473 23.89 19.98 9.72
N ASN A 474 25.05 20.10 10.37
CA ASN A 474 26.28 19.56 9.83
C ASN A 474 26.36 18.05 10.12
N VAL A 475 26.22 17.23 9.06
CA VAL A 475 26.23 15.76 9.18
C VAL A 475 27.54 15.23 9.74
N ARG A 476 28.68 15.89 9.46
CA ARG A 476 29.99 15.51 10.01
C ARG A 476 30.09 15.76 11.52
N CYS A 477 29.23 16.62 12.06
CA CYS A 477 29.12 16.80 13.50
C CYS A 477 28.19 15.77 14.14
N LEU A 478 27.58 14.83 13.41
CA LEU A 478 26.72 13.78 13.96
C LEU A 478 27.48 12.48 14.27
N SER A 479 28.69 12.28 13.73
CA SER A 479 29.45 11.02 13.75
C SER A 479 29.98 10.54 15.10
N ASP A 480 29.84 11.32 16.18
CA ASP A 480 30.22 10.87 17.54
C ASP A 480 29.13 10.01 18.22
N ALA A 481 27.95 9.89 17.61
CA ALA A 481 26.92 8.98 18.12
C ALA A 481 27.25 7.55 17.64
N PRO A 482 27.22 6.52 18.51
CA PRO A 482 27.46 5.15 18.08
C PRO A 482 26.46 4.79 16.98
N VAL A 483 27.00 4.53 15.78
CA VAL A 483 26.26 3.93 14.68
C VAL A 483 25.76 2.60 15.21
N MET A 484 24.46 2.46 15.45
CA MET A 484 23.91 1.12 15.50
C MET A 484 24.04 0.58 14.09
N ALA A 485 25.02 -0.31 13.90
CA ALA A 485 25.00 -1.22 12.78
C ALA A 485 23.58 -1.78 12.68
N SER A 486 23.02 -1.78 11.48
CA SER A 486 21.93 -2.68 11.12
C SER A 486 22.45 -4.11 11.32
N VAL A 487 22.48 -4.55 12.57
CA VAL A 487 22.50 -5.96 12.91
C VAL A 487 21.11 -6.40 12.51
N ALA A 488 21.03 -7.30 11.53
CA ALA A 488 19.83 -8.05 11.26
C ALA A 488 19.36 -8.66 12.59
N ALA A 489 18.46 -7.96 13.28
CA ALA A 489 17.91 -8.46 14.51
C ALA A 489 17.12 -9.71 14.14
N PRO A 490 17.33 -10.85 14.82
CA PRO A 490 16.37 -11.93 14.71
C PRO A 490 15.02 -11.35 15.10
N VAL A 491 14.01 -11.59 14.25
CA VAL A 491 12.65 -11.12 14.45
C VAL A 491 12.18 -11.60 15.83
N SER A 492 12.24 -10.73 16.84
CA SER A 492 11.63 -10.99 18.14
C SER A 492 10.12 -10.93 17.95
N LEU A 493 9.45 -12.05 18.22
CA LEU A 493 8.05 -12.34 17.93
C LEU A 493 7.05 -11.74 18.92
N GLU A 494 7.43 -10.73 19.71
CA GLU A 494 6.55 -10.16 20.73
C GLU A 494 6.53 -8.64 20.63
N GLU A 495 5.65 -8.11 19.76
CA GLU A 495 5.16 -6.73 19.86
C GLU A 495 4.08 -6.69 20.96
N SER A 496 4.26 -5.78 21.92
CA SER A 496 3.20 -5.42 22.88
C SER A 496 2.10 -4.65 22.14
N PRO A 497 0.81 -4.83 22.49
CA PRO A 497 -0.29 -4.21 21.77
C PRO A 497 -0.28 -2.70 22.00
N GLU A 498 0.19 -1.93 21.02
CA GLU A 498 -0.16 -0.53 20.91
C GLU A 498 -1.66 -0.45 20.56
N HIS A 499 -2.43 0.30 21.36
CA HIS A 499 -3.84 0.56 21.10
C HIS A 499 -3.97 1.39 19.82
N GLU A 500 -4.14 0.70 18.69
CA GLU A 500 -4.73 1.28 17.49
C GLU A 500 -6.24 1.38 17.70
N GLU A 501 -6.74 2.60 17.92
CA GLU A 501 -8.16 2.91 17.75
C GLU A 501 -8.49 2.88 16.26
N ASP A 502 -8.74 1.66 15.76
CA ASP A 502 -9.57 1.45 14.58
C ASP A 502 -11.02 1.78 14.95
N THR A 503 -11.39 3.05 14.84
CA THR A 503 -12.80 3.46 14.83
C THR A 503 -13.19 3.93 13.44
N ASP A 504 -13.52 2.95 12.58
CA ASP A 504 -14.40 3.18 11.45
C ASP A 504 -15.63 2.27 11.57
N ASN A 505 -16.78 2.93 11.72
CA ASN A 505 -18.15 2.46 11.48
C ASN A 505 -18.74 1.44 12.46
N VAL A 506 -19.24 1.95 13.59
CA VAL A 506 -20.39 1.35 14.29
C VAL A 506 -21.55 2.34 14.20
N VAL A 507 -22.52 2.05 13.33
CA VAL A 507 -23.90 2.52 13.50
C VAL A 507 -24.63 1.35 14.14
N ASP A 508 -24.67 1.32 15.48
CA ASP A 508 -25.45 0.33 16.22
C ASP A 508 -26.83 0.90 16.56
N THR A 509 -27.83 0.33 15.91
CA THR A 509 -29.22 0.36 16.39
C THR A 509 -29.34 -0.55 17.63
N ALA A 510 -29.91 0.02 18.69
CA ALA A 510 -30.19 -0.52 20.04
C ALA A 510 -30.83 -1.94 20.05
N VAL A 511 -30.82 -2.73 21.14
CA VAL A 511 -31.46 -2.49 22.46
C VAL A 511 -30.92 -3.43 23.56
N ALA A 512 -30.59 -2.90 24.75
CA ALA A 512 -31.08 -3.36 26.08
C ALA A 512 -30.55 -2.46 27.21
N ALA A 513 -31.47 -1.95 28.03
CA ALA A 513 -31.26 -0.89 29.00
C ALA A 513 -30.58 -1.32 30.31
N THR A 514 -29.71 -0.47 30.85
CA THR A 514 -29.58 -0.26 32.29
C THR A 514 -29.16 1.20 32.55
N VAL A 515 -29.91 1.88 33.41
CA VAL A 515 -29.79 3.32 33.70
C VAL A 515 -28.51 3.59 34.47
N VAL A 516 -27.60 4.37 33.88
CA VAL A 516 -26.46 4.99 34.56
C VAL A 516 -26.57 6.50 34.34
N ASP A 517 -26.45 7.24 35.43
CA ASP A 517 -26.57 8.69 35.49
C ASP A 517 -25.49 9.34 34.60
N LEU A 518 -25.91 10.12 33.61
CA LEU A 518 -25.06 10.55 32.50
C LEU A 518 -24.29 11.81 32.84
N SER A 519 -22.98 11.76 32.56
CA SER A 519 -22.06 12.88 32.72
C SER A 519 -22.42 14.03 31.76
N MET A 520 -21.95 15.23 32.06
CA MET A 520 -22.23 16.43 31.26
C MET A 520 -21.72 16.31 29.80
N GLY A 521 -20.70 15.47 29.55
CA GLY A 521 -20.22 15.10 28.22
C GLY A 521 -21.20 14.24 27.43
N ASP A 522 -21.84 13.26 28.07
CA ASP A 522 -22.83 12.40 27.40
C ASP A 522 -24.12 13.16 27.01
N LYS A 523 -24.46 14.20 27.78
CA LYS A 523 -25.57 15.11 27.45
C LYS A 523 -25.23 16.01 26.26
N LEU A 524 -23.96 16.40 26.12
CA LEU A 524 -23.46 17.20 25.01
C LEU A 524 -23.41 16.37 23.72
N ASP A 525 -22.89 15.14 23.78
CA ASP A 525 -22.85 14.23 22.63
C ASP A 525 -24.25 13.83 22.15
N ARG A 526 -25.20 13.62 23.07
CA ARG A 526 -26.60 13.40 22.67
C ARG A 526 -27.25 14.63 22.06
N ALA A 527 -26.94 15.84 22.54
CA ALA A 527 -27.44 17.07 21.94
C ALA A 527 -26.85 17.26 20.53
N LEU A 528 -25.55 17.01 20.34
CA LEU A 528 -24.87 17.05 19.04
C LEU A 528 -25.42 16.00 18.06
N HIS A 529 -25.67 14.78 18.52
CA HIS A 529 -26.30 13.75 17.69
C HIS A 529 -27.77 14.07 17.36
N ALA A 530 -28.52 14.66 18.29
CA ALA A 530 -29.89 15.10 18.02
C ALA A 530 -29.98 16.23 16.98
N VAL A 531 -28.92 17.05 16.83
CA VAL A 531 -28.81 18.04 15.74
C VAL A 531 -28.48 17.38 14.39
N GLN A 532 -27.68 16.31 14.39
CA GLN A 532 -27.31 15.58 13.16
C GLN A 532 -28.50 14.85 12.49
N ASP A 533 -29.55 14.53 13.26
CA ASP A 533 -30.74 13.81 12.75
C ASP A 533 -31.80 14.74 12.12
N VAL A 534 -31.62 16.06 12.14
CA VAL A 534 -32.58 17.02 11.54
C VAL A 534 -32.28 17.24 10.07
N ALA A 535 -32.88 16.43 9.19
CA ALA A 535 -32.81 16.62 7.75
C ALA A 535 -33.86 17.65 7.26
N GLY A 536 -33.42 18.69 6.55
CA GLY A 536 -34.30 19.61 5.80
C GLY A 536 -34.20 21.10 6.13
N LEU A 537 -33.16 21.56 6.83
CA LEU A 537 -32.96 22.97 7.18
C LEU A 537 -32.50 23.81 5.97
N ARG A 538 -32.90 25.08 5.92
CA ARG A 538 -32.36 26.02 4.93
C ARG A 538 -31.00 26.50 5.40
N ARG A 539 -30.12 26.85 4.46
CA ARG A 539 -28.73 27.24 4.72
C ARG A 539 -28.56 28.34 5.79
N SER A 540 -29.50 29.29 5.87
CA SER A 540 -29.48 30.33 6.91
C SER A 540 -29.80 29.82 8.31
N GLU A 541 -30.59 28.75 8.43
CA GLU A 541 -30.95 28.09 9.69
C GLU A 541 -29.83 27.13 10.12
N GLU A 542 -29.10 26.53 9.16
CA GLU A 542 -27.86 25.77 9.44
C GLU A 542 -26.76 26.69 9.99
N ASP A 543 -26.55 27.86 9.39
CA ASP A 543 -25.56 28.84 9.86
C ASP A 543 -25.87 29.35 11.29
N GLU A 544 -27.16 29.46 11.65
CA GLU A 544 -27.60 29.90 12.98
C GLU A 544 -27.42 28.78 14.03
N VAL A 545 -27.66 27.52 13.65
CA VAL A 545 -27.40 26.34 14.50
C VAL A 545 -25.90 26.16 14.74
N ASP A 546 -25.07 26.35 13.71
CA ASP A 546 -23.61 26.31 13.83
C ASP A 546 -23.09 27.44 14.72
N ALA A 547 -23.62 28.65 14.59
CA ALA A 547 -23.25 29.78 15.45
C ALA A 547 -23.58 29.53 16.93
N VAL A 548 -24.73 28.90 17.22
CA VAL A 548 -25.12 28.51 18.59
C VAL A 548 -24.24 27.36 19.11
N ALA A 549 -23.86 26.40 18.25
CA ALA A 549 -22.94 25.32 18.60
C ALA A 549 -21.54 25.83 18.94
N TYR A 550 -21.02 26.80 18.17
CA TYR A 550 -19.74 27.46 18.46
C TYR A 550 -19.79 28.32 19.72
N ALA A 551 -20.90 29.01 19.98
CA ALA A 551 -21.10 29.76 21.22
C ALA A 551 -21.15 28.84 22.46
N ALA A 552 -21.81 27.67 22.34
CA ALA A 552 -21.85 26.66 23.39
C ALA A 552 -20.47 26.04 23.66
N ALA A 553 -19.71 25.72 22.61
CA ALA A 553 -18.33 25.23 22.74
C ALA A 553 -17.41 26.27 23.39
N SER A 554 -17.56 27.55 23.03
CA SER A 554 -16.79 28.65 23.62
C SER A 554 -17.08 28.82 25.12
N LEU A 555 -18.33 28.66 25.56
CA LEU A 555 -18.71 28.73 26.97
C LEU A 555 -18.16 27.56 27.80
N VAL A 556 -17.98 26.38 27.19
CA VAL A 556 -17.37 25.22 27.83
C VAL A 556 -15.86 25.41 27.98
N VAL A 557 -15.19 25.96 26.95
CA VAL A 557 -13.75 26.27 26.98
C VAL A 557 -13.44 27.38 28.00
N ASP A 558 -14.29 28.41 28.10
CA ASP A 558 -14.14 29.50 29.08
C ASP A 558 -14.35 29.04 30.54
N ASN A 559 -15.20 28.03 30.76
CA ASN A 559 -15.38 27.44 32.09
C ASN A 559 -14.23 26.49 32.47
N LEU A 560 -13.64 25.79 31.50
CA LEU A 560 -12.44 24.96 31.70
C LEU A 560 -11.17 25.81 31.92
N ALA A 561 -11.11 27.01 31.35
CA ALA A 561 -10.01 27.96 31.56
C ALA A 561 -10.07 28.70 32.92
N LYS A 562 -11.19 28.57 33.66
CA LYS A 562 -11.40 29.19 34.99
C LYS A 562 -11.30 28.20 36.15
N MET A 563 -11.10 26.90 35.88
CA MET A 563 -10.69 25.88 36.86
C MET A 563 -9.18 25.74 36.83
#